data_AF-S4PF03-F1
#
_entry.id   AF-S4PF03-F1
#
_cell.length_a   1.000
_cell.length_b   1.000
_cell.length_c   1.000
_cell.angle_alpha   90.00
_cell.angle_beta   90.00
_cell.angle_gamma   90.00
#
_symmetry.space_group_name_H-M   'P 1'
#
loop_
_entity.id
_entity.type
_entity.pdbx_description
1 polymer ?
#
loop_
_entity_poly.entity_id
_entity_poly.type
_entity_poly.pdbx_seq_one_letter_code
_entity_poly.pdbx_strand_id
1 'polypeptide(L)'
;MFALVISEDRISLQKRRADIIEGLHELDGKIRQVLALDDKVKALAEDLYQQRSLLIMGRGYNFSTCLEGALKVKELTYMHSEGIMAGELKHGPLALIDDSMPVMMIVMRDPVYIK
;
A
#
# COMPACT_ATOMS: atom_id res chain seq x y z
N MET A 1 10.58 -4.28 -16.34
CA MET A 1 11.78 -3.70 -16.99
C MET A 1 11.48 -2.58 -18.00
N PHE A 2 10.29 -2.48 -18.59
CA PHE A 2 9.96 -1.50 -19.65
C PHE A 2 10.43 -0.04 -19.38
N ALA A 3 10.15 0.52 -18.20
CA ALA A 3 10.59 1.89 -17.85
C ALA A 3 12.12 2.05 -17.75
N LEU A 4 12.84 0.99 -17.36
CA LEU A 4 14.31 0.98 -17.31
C LEU A 4 14.94 0.90 -18.70
N VAL A 5 14.25 0.26 -19.65
CA VAL A 5 14.66 0.20 -21.06
C VAL A 5 14.44 1.56 -21.73
N ILE A 6 13.26 2.17 -21.56
CA ILE A 6 12.98 3.50 -22.13
C ILE A 6 13.99 4.57 -21.65
N SER A 7 14.50 4.43 -20.43
CA SER A 7 15.42 5.41 -19.83
C SER A 7 16.90 5.11 -20.09
N GLU A 8 17.23 4.13 -20.93
CA GLU A 8 18.61 3.63 -21.03
C GLU A 8 19.63 4.64 -21.54
N ASP A 9 19.26 5.46 -22.53
CA ASP A 9 20.15 6.45 -23.15
C ASP A 9 20.15 7.80 -22.42
N ARG A 10 19.49 7.89 -21.25
CA ARG A 10 19.37 9.13 -20.47
C ARG A 10 20.45 9.17 -19.40
N ILE A 11 21.53 9.92 -19.66
CA ILE A 11 22.66 10.11 -18.71
C ILE A 11 22.16 10.57 -17.33
N SER A 12 21.22 11.52 -17.29
CA SER A 12 20.67 12.06 -16.04
C SER A 12 19.91 11.03 -15.17
N LEU A 13 19.51 9.89 -15.73
CA LEU A 13 18.77 8.83 -15.04
C LEU A 13 19.63 7.63 -14.66
N GLN A 14 20.93 7.60 -15.03
CA GLN A 14 21.79 6.44 -14.78
C GLN A 14 21.83 6.02 -13.30
N LYS A 15 22.01 6.97 -12.38
CA LYS A 15 22.01 6.68 -10.93
C LYS A 15 20.67 6.10 -10.47
N ARG A 16 19.55 6.72 -10.87
CA ARG A 16 18.21 6.25 -10.49
C ARG A 16 17.94 4.85 -11.04
N ARG A 17 18.41 4.54 -12.25
CA ARG A 17 18.29 3.19 -12.83
C ARG A 17 19.08 2.17 -12.01
N ALA A 18 20.33 2.48 -11.64
CA ALA A 18 21.15 1.62 -10.80
C ALA A 18 20.47 1.34 -9.45
N ASP A 19 19.96 2.37 -8.77
CA ASP A 19 19.25 2.22 -7.50
C ASP A 19 18.00 1.32 -7.62
N ILE A 20 17.25 1.44 -8.73
CA ILE A 20 16.07 0.59 -8.99
C ILE A 20 16.49 -0.85 -9.28
N ILE A 21 17.54 -1.07 -10.07
CA ILE A 21 18.03 -2.42 -10.42
C ILE A 21 18.51 -3.14 -9.16
N GLU A 22 19.25 -2.46 -8.29
CA GLU A 22 19.67 -3.02 -7.01
C GLU A 22 18.45 -3.38 -6.14
N GLY A 23 17.48 -2.46 -6.04
CA GLY A 23 16.24 -2.73 -5.31
C GLY A 23 15.44 -3.92 -5.85
N LEU A 24 15.48 -4.17 -7.17
CA LEU A 24 14.89 -5.35 -7.81
C LEU A 24 15.67 -6.62 -7.50
N HIS A 25 16.99 -6.54 -7.38
CA HIS A 25 17.83 -7.69 -7.00
C HIS A 25 17.55 -8.13 -5.56
N GLU A 26 17.33 -7.18 -4.65
CA GLU A 26 16.97 -7.47 -3.24
C GLU A 26 15.50 -7.84 -3.02
N LEU A 27 14.66 -7.73 -4.05
CA LEU A 27 13.20 -7.77 -3.90
C LEU A 27 12.71 -9.15 -3.44
N ASP A 28 13.31 -10.22 -3.93
CA ASP A 28 12.92 -11.59 -3.57
C ASP A 28 13.13 -11.86 -2.06
N GLY A 29 14.27 -11.41 -1.52
CA GLY A 29 14.59 -11.48 -0.10
C GLY A 29 13.59 -10.68 0.74
N LYS A 30 13.25 -9.47 0.29
CA LYS A 30 12.23 -8.63 0.98
C LYS A 30 10.85 -9.26 0.93
N ILE A 31 10.45 -9.88 -0.19
CA ILE A 31 9.17 -10.61 -0.28
C ILE A 31 9.14 -11.76 0.73
N ARG A 32 10.20 -12.55 0.84
CA ARG A 32 10.29 -13.64 1.83
C ARG A 32 10.17 -13.13 3.27
N GLN A 33 10.80 -12.00 3.58
CA GLN A 33 10.68 -11.37 4.89
C GLN A 33 9.24 -10.92 5.19
N VAL A 34 8.54 -10.36 4.20
CA VAL A 34 7.12 -9.99 4.35
C VAL A 34 6.24 -11.21 4.55
N LEU A 35 6.47 -12.30 3.80
CA LEU A 35 5.70 -13.56 3.95
C LEU A 35 5.91 -14.22 5.33
N ALA A 36 7.07 -13.99 5.97
CA ALA A 36 7.31 -14.47 7.33
C ALA A 36 6.46 -13.74 8.40
N LEU A 37 5.71 -12.70 8.03
CA LEU A 37 4.80 -11.98 8.92
C LEU A 37 3.38 -12.59 8.97
N ASP A 38 3.15 -13.74 8.34
CA ASP A 38 1.84 -14.38 8.20
C ASP A 38 1.07 -14.50 9.53
N ASP A 39 1.72 -14.96 10.60
CA ASP A 39 1.09 -15.09 11.92
C ASP A 39 0.58 -13.73 12.47
N LYS A 40 1.31 -12.64 12.21
CA LYS A 40 0.90 -11.29 12.63
C LYS A 40 -0.28 -10.79 11.80
N VAL A 41 -0.27 -11.08 10.50
CA VAL A 41 -1.38 -10.74 9.60
C VAL A 41 -2.63 -11.51 9.99
N LYS A 42 -2.49 -12.79 10.37
CA LYS A 42 -3.58 -13.63 10.87
C LYS A 42 -4.19 -13.07 12.15
N ALA A 43 -3.37 -12.67 13.13
CA ALA A 43 -3.87 -12.04 14.35
C ALA A 43 -4.67 -10.76 14.04
N LEU A 44 -4.20 -9.95 13.09
CA LEU A 44 -4.91 -8.74 12.66
C LEU A 44 -6.23 -9.05 11.95
N ALA A 45 -6.31 -10.16 11.23
CA ALA A 45 -7.57 -10.62 10.62
C ALA A 45 -8.58 -11.11 11.67
N GLU A 46 -8.10 -11.74 12.77
CA GLU A 46 -8.94 -12.15 13.90
C GLU A 46 -9.56 -10.94 14.64
N ASP A 47 -8.93 -9.77 14.59
CA ASP A 47 -9.51 -8.52 15.13
C ASP A 47 -10.56 -7.91 14.18
N LEU A 48 -10.45 -8.18 12.88
CA LEU A 48 -11.25 -7.53 11.83
C LEU A 48 -12.42 -8.38 11.32
N TYR A 49 -12.48 -9.69 11.54
CA TYR A 49 -13.45 -10.57 10.87
C TYR A 49 -14.93 -10.25 11.18
N GLN A 50 -15.23 -9.62 12.32
CA GLN A 50 -16.60 -9.20 12.67
C GLN A 50 -16.98 -7.83 12.10
N GLN A 51 -16.01 -7.08 11.58
CA GLN A 51 -16.24 -5.75 11.05
C GLN A 51 -16.97 -5.83 9.71
N ARG A 52 -17.87 -4.87 9.47
CA ARG A 52 -18.64 -4.82 8.22
C ARG A 52 -17.96 -4.02 7.13
N SER A 53 -17.13 -3.05 7.55
CA SER A 53 -16.46 -2.13 6.66
C SER A 53 -15.00 -1.99 7.05
N LEU A 54 -14.14 -1.65 6.09
CA LEU A 54 -12.73 -1.35 6.30
C LEU A 54 -12.30 -0.23 5.35
N LEU A 55 -11.74 0.85 5.91
CA LEU A 55 -11.13 1.89 5.09
C LEU A 55 -9.63 1.65 4.97
N ILE A 56 -9.13 1.51 3.76
CA ILE A 56 -7.70 1.43 3.48
C ILE A 56 -7.28 2.79 2.91
N MET A 57 -6.15 3.32 3.38
CA MET A 57 -5.68 4.65 3.00
C MET A 57 -4.22 4.61 2.60
N GLY A 58 -3.90 5.31 1.51
CA GLY A 58 -2.53 5.44 1.03
C GLY A 58 -2.35 6.69 0.19
N ARG A 59 -1.11 7.09 -0.06
CA ARG A 59 -0.79 8.21 -0.96
C ARG A 59 0.45 7.91 -1.80
N GLY A 60 0.63 8.68 -2.88
CA GLY A 60 1.78 8.53 -3.77
C GLY A 60 1.84 7.13 -4.36
N TYR A 61 3.00 6.47 -4.25
CA TYR A 61 3.20 5.11 -4.76
C TYR A 61 2.23 4.09 -4.16
N ASN A 62 1.77 4.30 -2.93
CA ASN A 62 0.92 3.36 -2.20
C ASN A 62 -0.58 3.53 -2.48
N PHE A 63 -0.98 4.46 -3.37
CA PHE A 63 -2.39 4.58 -3.75
C PHE A 63 -2.88 3.32 -4.48
N SER A 64 -2.07 2.75 -5.37
CA SER A 64 -2.40 1.49 -6.04
C SER A 64 -2.47 0.32 -5.05
N THR A 65 -1.58 0.27 -4.06
CA THR A 65 -1.61 -0.75 -2.99
C THR A 65 -2.90 -0.69 -2.19
N CYS A 66 -3.34 0.53 -1.86
CA CYS A 66 -4.59 0.76 -1.15
C CYS A 66 -5.81 0.26 -1.94
N LEU A 67 -5.90 0.61 -3.22
CA LEU A 67 -6.99 0.19 -4.10
C LEU A 67 -7.03 -1.34 -4.29
N GLU A 68 -5.87 -1.96 -4.54
CA GLU A 68 -5.79 -3.41 -4.72
C GLU A 68 -6.13 -4.16 -3.43
N GLY A 69 -5.61 -3.72 -2.28
CA GLY A 69 -5.93 -4.31 -0.98
C GLY A 69 -7.43 -4.24 -0.69
N ALA A 70 -8.06 -3.10 -0.95
CA ALA A 70 -9.49 -2.93 -0.77
C ALA A 70 -10.29 -3.81 -1.74
N LEU A 71 -9.81 -4.04 -2.96
CA LEU A 71 -10.43 -4.95 -3.90
C LEU A 71 -10.33 -6.41 -3.43
N LYS A 72 -9.16 -6.86 -2.95
CA LYS A 72 -8.98 -8.24 -2.47
C LYS A 72 -9.83 -8.55 -1.24
N VAL A 73 -9.93 -7.62 -0.29
CA VAL A 73 -10.81 -7.78 0.87
C VAL A 73 -12.28 -7.88 0.44
N LYS A 74 -12.73 -7.02 -0.48
CA LYS A 74 -14.09 -7.07 -1.06
C LYS A 74 -14.39 -8.42 -1.70
N GLU A 75 -13.49 -8.91 -2.55
CA GLU A 75 -13.70 -10.13 -3.34
C GLU A 75 -13.71 -11.40 -2.49
N LEU A 76 -12.82 -11.50 -1.49
CA LEU A 76 -12.60 -12.75 -0.76
C LEU A 76 -13.39 -12.84 0.55
N THR A 77 -13.65 -11.70 1.20
CA THR A 77 -14.28 -11.68 2.54
C THR A 77 -15.71 -11.16 2.51
N TYR A 78 -16.15 -10.54 1.41
CA TYR A 78 -17.41 -9.81 1.27
C TYR A 78 -17.59 -8.63 2.24
N MET A 79 -16.55 -8.28 3.00
CA MET A 79 -16.51 -7.05 3.79
C MET A 79 -16.52 -5.83 2.86
N HIS A 80 -17.21 -4.76 3.26
CA HIS A 80 -17.19 -3.51 2.53
C HIS A 80 -15.85 -2.79 2.72
N SER A 81 -14.88 -3.03 1.84
CA SER A 81 -13.58 -2.35 1.90
C SER A 81 -13.41 -1.28 0.84
N GLU A 82 -13.01 -0.07 1.22
CA GLU A 82 -12.79 1.03 0.29
C GLU A 82 -11.36 1.56 0.39
N GLY A 83 -10.71 1.74 -0.76
CA GLY A 83 -9.39 2.31 -0.87
C GLY A 83 -9.48 3.80 -1.17
N ILE A 84 -9.01 4.64 -0.24
CA ILE A 84 -9.10 6.10 -0.34
C ILE A 84 -7.69 6.69 -0.48
N MET A 85 -7.56 7.70 -1.34
CA MET A 85 -6.34 8.52 -1.39
C MET A 85 -6.29 9.40 -0.14
N ALA A 86 -5.23 9.29 0.66
CA ALA A 86 -5.14 10.01 1.94
C ALA A 86 -5.20 11.55 1.79
N GLY A 87 -4.86 12.10 0.62
CA GLY A 87 -5.03 13.53 0.33
C GLY A 87 -6.48 13.98 0.24
N GLU A 88 -7.39 13.09 -0.15
CA GLU A 88 -8.82 13.37 -0.31
C GLU A 88 -9.60 13.27 1.01
N LEU A 89 -8.95 12.82 2.08
CA LEU A 89 -9.61 12.54 3.35
C LEU A 89 -10.43 13.73 3.86
N LYS A 90 -9.87 14.94 3.78
CA LYS A 90 -10.50 16.18 4.25
C LYS A 90 -11.67 16.67 3.40
N HIS A 91 -11.88 16.07 2.22
CA HIS A 91 -12.90 16.50 1.25
C HIS A 91 -14.20 15.70 1.35
N GLY A 92 -14.40 14.93 2.43
CA GLY A 92 -15.62 14.17 2.69
C GLY A 92 -15.39 12.87 3.45
N PRO A 93 -14.43 12.00 3.04
CA PRO A 93 -14.26 10.68 3.65
C PRO A 93 -13.92 10.69 5.14
N LEU A 94 -13.36 11.77 5.67
CA LEU A 94 -13.15 11.95 7.10
C LEU A 94 -14.43 11.83 7.93
N ALA A 95 -15.59 12.17 7.35
CA ALA A 95 -16.88 12.05 8.02
C ALA A 95 -17.33 10.60 8.28
N LEU A 96 -16.69 9.62 7.62
CA LEU A 96 -16.93 8.19 7.82
C LEU A 96 -16.10 7.59 8.97
N ILE A 97 -15.15 8.35 9.51
CA ILE A 97 -14.28 7.88 10.59
C ILE A 97 -14.93 8.18 11.94
N ASP A 98 -15.21 7.12 12.68
CA ASP A 98 -15.60 7.14 14.10
C ASP A 98 -14.84 6.03 14.86
N ASP A 99 -15.11 5.90 16.16
CA ASP A 99 -14.44 4.91 17.03
C ASP A 99 -14.71 3.45 16.63
N SER A 100 -15.72 3.19 15.80
CA SER A 100 -16.14 1.87 15.35
C SER A 100 -15.63 1.50 13.96
N MET A 101 -15.22 2.49 13.16
CA MET A 101 -14.74 2.27 11.79
C MET A 101 -13.25 1.84 11.79
N PRO A 102 -12.92 0.60 11.39
CA PRO A 102 -11.52 0.20 11.28
C PRO A 102 -10.86 0.88 10.07
N VAL A 103 -9.65 1.37 10.29
CA VAL A 103 -8.85 2.08 9.28
C VAL A 103 -7.46 1.46 9.20
N MET A 104 -7.01 1.14 7.98
CA MET A 104 -5.66 0.69 7.67
C MET A 104 -4.93 1.76 6.85
N MET A 105 -3.85 2.33 7.39
CA MET A 105 -3.06 3.35 6.70
C MET A 105 -1.69 2.81 6.25
N ILE A 106 -1.35 3.03 4.98
CA ILE A 106 -0.04 2.69 4.42
C ILE A 106 0.83 3.94 4.43
N VAL A 107 1.85 3.94 5.30
CA VAL A 107 2.77 5.06 5.48
C VAL A 107 4.21 4.57 5.27
N MET A 108 4.79 4.93 4.13
CA MET A 108 6.15 4.53 3.74
C MET A 108 7.11 5.72 3.75
N ARG A 109 8.41 5.45 3.91
CA ARG A 109 9.47 6.46 3.88
C ARG A 109 9.83 6.82 2.43
N ASP A 110 9.04 7.70 1.84
CA ASP A 110 9.20 8.16 0.47
C ASP A 110 9.00 9.70 0.40
N PRO A 111 9.02 10.34 -0.78
CA PRO A 111 8.89 11.80 -0.89
C PRO A 111 7.57 12.39 -0.37
N VAL A 112 6.55 11.57 -0.11
CA VAL A 112 5.24 12.03 0.39
C VAL A 112 5.08 11.82 1.90
N TYR A 113 6.12 11.31 2.57
CA TYR A 113 6.29 11.33 4.02
C TYR A 113 6.72 12.73 4.49
N ILE A 114 6.09 13.23 5.56
CA ILE A 114 6.45 14.52 6.15
C ILE A 114 7.76 14.35 6.94
N LYS A 115 8.75 15.21 6.67
CA LYS A 115 9.99 15.27 7.46
C LYS A 115 9.75 15.90 8.82
#